data_AF-A0A444ZNV8-F1
#
_entry.id   AF-A0A444ZNV8-F1
#
_cell.length_a   1.000
_cell.length_b   1.000
_cell.length_c   1.000
_cell.angle_alpha   90.00
_cell.angle_beta   90.00
_cell.angle_gamma   90.00
#
_symmetry.space_group_name_H-M   'P 1'
#
loop_
_entity.id
_entity.type
_entity.pdbx_description
1 polymer ?
#
loop_
_entity_poly.entity_id
_entity_poly.type
_entity_poly.pdbx_seq_one_letter_code
_entity_poly.pdbx_strand_id
1 'polypeptide(L)'
;MGTLTILLKHSSTYKSLTKCTNIFLLFPLSKKQHSIYTLHFHQRPLCHGCYLSMNGCRKGHSREPVGTIETQTLEPVATTSMALYSLKMAISKMKSEPQFRSSSGIVRLQVSIEEEEVEAIDWLHSQNHLLLPRCFFSGREHNSFDSNGRSLVSVAGVGSAVFFCQPHPFSYWDWVSIRRFLSESCPLIRAYGAIRFDAKAKLSVEWLPFGSFYFMIPQVEFNELEGGSMLTTTIAWDNTISWSWEDAINALQDTLSKVSASIVRFPKQAPPTLILSSHDIPSKIDWDIAVNRALEMIKKNNSLLTKVVLARSTRVVPTTNIDPLTWLACLTVESENAYQFLLQPPDAPAFIGNTPEQLFHRKWLHITSEALAGTRARGVSMALDRQIELDLLTSPKDDIEFTIVRDTIRRKLEGVCEKVVIKPKKMIRKLPRIQHLFAQLAGRLRSEEDEFEVLSSLHPSPAVCGFPTEEAQLLIAKTGPENPCKLAC
;
A
#
# COMPACT_ATOMS: atom_id res chain seq x y z
N MET A 1 3.09 6.93 14.37
CA MET A 1 2.08 6.06 15.02
C MET A 1 2.82 5.13 15.98
N GLY A 2 2.41 5.06 17.25
CA GLY A 2 3.06 4.25 18.29
C GLY A 2 2.50 2.83 18.36
N THR A 3 3.26 1.79 17.99
CA THR A 3 2.85 0.38 18.21
C THR A 3 3.52 -0.14 19.49
N LEU A 4 2.76 -0.68 20.44
CA LEU A 4 3.31 -1.34 21.63
C LEU A 4 3.04 -2.83 21.53
N THR A 5 4.09 -3.62 21.71
CA THR A 5 3.98 -5.07 21.77
C THR A 5 4.12 -5.55 23.20
N ILE A 6 3.11 -6.30 23.65
CA ILE A 6 3.00 -6.76 25.04
C ILE A 6 3.30 -8.25 25.09
N LEU A 7 4.37 -8.61 25.81
CA LEU A 7 4.79 -9.97 26.16
C LEU A 7 5.35 -9.97 27.59
N LEU A 8 5.01 -10.98 28.39
CA LEU A 8 5.41 -11.09 29.80
C LEU A 8 6.23 -12.36 30.06
N LYS A 9 7.34 -12.20 30.82
CA LYS A 9 7.69 -13.09 31.94
C LYS A 9 8.52 -12.35 33.00
N HIS A 10 8.43 -12.83 34.25
CA HIS A 10 8.87 -12.24 35.53
C HIS A 10 10.21 -11.47 35.52
N SER A 11 10.17 -10.14 35.51
CA SER A 11 11.03 -9.27 36.31
C SER A 11 10.53 -7.82 36.23
N SER A 12 10.39 -7.18 37.39
CA SER A 12 9.87 -5.84 37.58
C SER A 12 10.80 -4.75 37.04
N THR A 13 10.40 -4.06 35.98
CA THR A 13 10.63 -2.61 35.71
C THR A 13 10.04 -2.26 34.34
N TYR A 14 9.00 -1.41 34.31
CA TYR A 14 8.39 -0.93 33.06
C TYR A 14 9.02 0.41 32.67
N LYS A 15 9.68 0.47 31.51
CA LYS A 15 9.97 1.72 30.77
C LYS A 15 9.20 1.71 29.46
N SER A 16 8.40 2.76 29.26
CA SER A 16 7.61 3.00 28.04
C SER A 16 8.54 3.28 26.85
N LEU A 17 8.41 2.52 25.76
CA LEU A 17 9.13 2.73 24.51
C LEU A 17 8.13 2.56 23.34
N THR A 18 8.06 3.58 22.49
CA THR A 18 7.09 3.72 21.39
C THR A 18 7.70 3.17 20.08
N LYS A 19 7.08 2.18 19.42
CA LYS A 19 7.46 1.83 18.02
C LYS A 19 6.85 2.87 17.08
N CYS A 20 7.63 3.57 16.26
CA CYS A 20 7.08 4.50 15.28
C CYS A 20 7.06 3.87 13.88
N THR A 21 5.87 3.51 13.39
CA THR A 21 5.56 3.47 11.95
C THR A 21 4.72 4.71 11.68
N ASN A 22 5.10 5.58 10.74
CA ASN A 22 4.32 6.77 10.45
C ASN A 22 3.38 6.49 9.27
N ILE A 23 2.08 6.56 9.53
CA ILE A 23 1.00 6.38 8.57
C ILE A 23 0.03 7.53 8.81
N PHE A 24 -0.31 8.27 7.76
CA PHE A 24 -1.16 9.46 7.83
C PHE A 24 -2.37 9.34 6.91
N LEU A 25 -3.48 9.94 7.32
CA LEU A 25 -4.74 10.09 6.59
C LEU A 25 -5.13 11.57 6.59
N LEU A 26 -5.55 12.11 5.44
CA LEU A 26 -5.81 13.55 5.27
C LEU A 26 -7.17 13.83 4.61
N PHE A 27 -7.87 14.88 5.05
CA PHE A 27 -9.23 15.23 4.62
C PHE A 27 -9.25 16.54 3.81
N PRO A 28 -10.04 16.63 2.73
CA PRO A 28 -10.49 17.92 2.18
C PRO A 28 -11.87 18.30 2.75
N LEU A 29 -12.03 19.53 3.24
CA LEU A 29 -13.35 20.12 3.55
C LEU A 29 -13.64 21.29 2.62
N SER A 30 -14.76 21.20 1.89
CA SER A 30 -15.32 22.28 1.08
C SER A 30 -16.11 23.28 1.94
N LYS A 31 -16.11 24.56 1.52
CA LYS A 31 -16.60 25.73 2.26
C LYS A 31 -18.10 25.67 2.59
N LYS A 32 -18.46 26.10 3.81
CA LYS A 32 -19.83 26.22 4.34
C LYS A 32 -20.63 27.38 3.71
N GLN A 33 -21.90 27.13 3.41
CA GLN A 33 -22.98 28.10 3.59
C GLN A 33 -24.13 27.41 4.36
N HIS A 34 -24.71 28.14 5.32
CA HIS A 34 -25.70 27.68 6.29
C HIS A 34 -27.11 27.53 5.68
N SER A 35 -27.80 26.42 5.95
CA SER A 35 -29.24 26.44 6.27
C SER A 35 -29.71 25.12 6.93
N ILE A 36 -30.35 25.30 8.09
CA ILE A 36 -31.41 24.53 8.77
C ILE A 36 -31.57 23.04 8.38
N TYR A 37 -31.34 22.17 9.37
CA TYR A 37 -31.57 20.73 9.30
C TYR A 37 -33.05 20.38 9.39
N THR A 38 -33.60 19.83 8.31
CA THR A 38 -34.82 18.99 8.36
C THR A 38 -34.42 17.56 7.99
N LEU A 39 -34.58 16.64 8.94
CA LEU A 39 -34.29 15.21 8.81
C LEU A 39 -35.26 14.57 7.81
N HIS A 40 -34.83 14.39 6.56
CA HIS A 40 -35.42 13.43 5.65
C HIS A 40 -34.49 12.22 5.48
N PHE A 41 -34.97 11.07 5.94
CA PHE A 41 -34.42 9.76 5.64
C PHE A 41 -34.43 9.54 4.12
N HIS A 42 -33.30 9.74 3.47
CA HIS A 42 -33.05 9.22 2.12
C HIS A 42 -31.98 8.12 2.22
N GLN A 43 -32.39 6.90 1.87
CA GLN A 43 -31.49 5.84 1.42
C GLN A 43 -30.58 6.42 0.32
N ARG A 44 -29.29 6.63 0.60
CA ARG A 44 -28.30 7.04 -0.41
C ARG A 44 -27.60 5.80 -0.97
N PRO A 45 -27.52 5.65 -2.30
CA PRO A 45 -26.88 4.51 -2.94
C PRO A 45 -25.35 4.57 -2.84
N LEU A 46 -24.74 3.39 -2.74
CA LEU A 46 -23.30 3.15 -2.88
C LEU A 46 -22.75 3.80 -4.17
N CYS A 47 -21.62 4.52 -4.04
CA CYS A 47 -20.71 4.98 -5.09
C CYS A 47 -21.36 5.38 -6.44
N HIS A 48 -21.70 6.66 -6.59
CA HIS A 48 -21.84 7.31 -7.89
C HIS A 48 -20.86 8.48 -7.96
N GLY A 49 -19.86 8.41 -8.85
CA GLY A 49 -18.92 9.50 -9.13
C GLY A 49 -17.73 9.09 -10.03
N CYS A 50 -17.78 9.53 -11.30
CA CYS A 50 -16.79 9.44 -12.39
C CYS A 50 -16.65 8.12 -13.18
N TYR A 51 -17.33 8.10 -14.34
CA TYR A 51 -17.54 7.06 -15.35
C TYR A 51 -16.34 6.75 -16.27
N LEU A 52 -15.08 7.00 -15.86
CA LEU A 52 -13.92 6.89 -16.76
C LEU A 52 -13.00 5.70 -16.43
N SER A 53 -13.53 4.63 -15.84
CA SER A 53 -12.74 3.43 -15.54
C SER A 53 -13.61 2.17 -15.54
N MET A 54 -13.02 1.06 -15.97
CA MET A 54 -13.63 -0.25 -15.82
C MET A 54 -13.66 -0.69 -14.35
N ASN A 55 -14.80 -1.19 -13.87
CA ASN A 55 -14.90 -1.87 -12.57
C ASN A 55 -14.62 -3.36 -12.75
N GLY A 56 -13.40 -3.79 -12.42
CA GLY A 56 -12.94 -5.17 -12.56
C GLY A 56 -13.58 -6.17 -11.58
N CYS A 57 -14.36 -5.70 -10.60
CA CYS A 57 -15.13 -6.57 -9.70
C CYS A 57 -16.55 -6.88 -10.19
N ARG A 58 -16.99 -6.30 -11.32
CA ARG A 58 -18.30 -6.66 -11.89
C ARG A 58 -18.30 -8.13 -12.30
N LYS A 59 -19.40 -8.83 -12.01
CA LYS A 59 -19.56 -10.24 -12.38
C LYS A 59 -19.68 -10.36 -13.89
N GLY A 60 -18.57 -10.59 -14.57
CA GLY A 60 -18.54 -11.14 -15.92
C GLY A 60 -18.68 -12.67 -15.89
N HIS A 61 -19.04 -13.26 -17.02
CA HIS A 61 -19.15 -14.72 -17.13
C HIS A 61 -17.78 -15.43 -17.15
N SER A 62 -16.70 -14.73 -17.52
CA SER A 62 -15.36 -15.31 -17.68
C SER A 62 -14.42 -14.97 -16.51
N ARG A 63 -13.73 -16.00 -16.03
CA ARG A 63 -12.65 -15.90 -15.02
C ARG A 63 -11.28 -16.10 -15.64
N GLU A 64 -11.22 -16.24 -16.96
CA GLU A 64 -10.01 -16.46 -17.73
C GLU A 64 -9.26 -15.15 -17.93
N PRO A 65 -7.95 -15.20 -18.17
CA PRO A 65 -7.19 -14.04 -18.64
C PRO A 65 -7.92 -13.31 -19.77
N VAL A 66 -7.79 -11.99 -19.81
CA VAL A 66 -8.40 -11.22 -20.89
C VAL A 66 -7.81 -11.63 -22.25
N GLY A 67 -8.63 -11.59 -23.30
CA GLY A 67 -8.27 -12.21 -24.58
C GLY A 67 -7.10 -11.53 -25.32
N THR A 68 -6.76 -10.30 -24.95
CA THR A 68 -5.59 -9.58 -25.47
C THR A 68 -4.79 -8.99 -24.31
N ILE A 69 -3.49 -9.29 -24.23
CA ILE A 69 -2.56 -8.68 -23.28
C ILE A 69 -1.32 -8.27 -24.06
N GLU A 70 -1.09 -6.96 -24.20
CA GLU A 70 -0.02 -6.46 -25.06
C GLU A 70 0.68 -5.22 -24.47
N THR A 71 1.98 -5.11 -24.72
CA THR A 71 2.77 -3.90 -24.50
C THR A 71 3.35 -3.43 -25.83
N GLN A 72 3.02 -2.20 -26.23
CA GLN A 72 3.56 -1.54 -27.41
C GLN A 72 4.55 -0.45 -27.00
N THR A 73 5.79 -0.56 -27.50
CA THR A 73 6.82 0.45 -27.28
C THR A 73 6.87 1.38 -28.47
N LEU A 74 6.68 2.67 -28.23
CA LEU A 74 6.83 3.72 -29.23
C LEU A 74 8.28 4.24 -29.25
N GLU A 75 8.63 4.98 -30.29
CA GLU A 75 9.95 5.60 -30.43
C GLU A 75 10.30 6.46 -29.21
N PRO A 76 11.53 6.36 -28.68
CA PRO A 76 12.02 7.22 -27.61
C PRO A 76 11.96 8.71 -27.97
N VAL A 77 11.85 9.56 -26.94
CA VAL A 77 11.77 11.01 -27.10
C VAL A 77 12.61 11.72 -26.05
N ALA A 78 12.94 12.99 -26.32
CA ALA A 78 13.76 13.80 -25.42
C ALA A 78 13.04 14.16 -24.10
N THR A 79 11.75 14.50 -24.16
CA THR A 79 11.03 15.13 -23.02
C THR A 79 9.69 14.48 -22.71
N THR A 80 9.20 14.67 -21.49
CA THR A 80 7.89 14.24 -21.02
C THR A 80 6.75 14.84 -21.85
N SER A 81 6.91 16.10 -22.30
CA SER A 81 5.96 16.76 -23.19
C SER A 81 5.86 16.06 -24.56
N MET A 82 6.99 15.68 -25.14
CA MET A 82 7.02 14.90 -26.38
C MET A 82 6.44 13.50 -26.17
N ALA A 83 6.71 12.88 -25.02
CA ALA A 83 6.16 11.55 -24.70
C ALA A 83 4.63 11.58 -24.62
N LEU A 84 4.08 12.59 -23.93
CA LEU A 84 2.64 12.79 -23.86
C LEU A 84 2.02 13.05 -25.24
N TYR A 85 2.70 13.82 -26.09
CA TYR A 85 2.27 14.05 -27.47
C TYR A 85 2.25 12.75 -28.29
N SER A 86 3.33 11.96 -28.25
CA SER A 86 3.43 10.67 -28.94
C SER A 86 2.32 9.70 -28.50
N LEU A 87 2.05 9.62 -27.20
CA LEU A 87 0.93 8.82 -26.67
C LEU A 87 -0.43 9.33 -27.18
N LYS A 88 -0.68 10.64 -27.15
CA LYS A 88 -1.94 11.22 -27.66
C LYS A 88 -2.16 10.91 -29.15
N MET A 89 -1.11 10.97 -29.96
CA MET A 89 -1.18 10.64 -31.39
C MET A 89 -1.46 9.16 -31.61
N ALA A 90 -0.77 8.27 -30.88
CA ALA A 90 -0.98 6.84 -30.97
C ALA A 90 -2.42 6.46 -30.57
N ILE A 91 -2.94 7.02 -29.48
CA ILE A 91 -4.32 6.79 -29.02
C ILE A 91 -5.34 7.30 -30.04
N SER A 92 -5.11 8.49 -30.62
CA SER A 92 -6.00 9.03 -31.66
C SER A 92 -6.05 8.13 -32.90
N LYS A 93 -4.90 7.59 -33.32
CA LYS A 93 -4.81 6.63 -34.43
C LYS A 93 -5.52 5.31 -34.10
N MET A 94 -5.30 4.75 -32.91
CA MET A 94 -5.97 3.53 -32.46
C MET A 94 -7.49 3.68 -32.39
N LYS A 95 -7.99 4.88 -32.10
CA LYS A 95 -9.43 5.16 -32.14
C LYS A 95 -9.99 5.18 -33.56
N SER A 96 -9.28 5.80 -34.51
CA SER A 96 -9.72 5.81 -35.91
C SER A 96 -9.58 4.44 -36.59
N GLU A 97 -8.64 3.63 -36.14
CA GLU A 97 -8.32 2.31 -36.70
C GLU A 97 -8.31 1.24 -35.59
N PRO A 98 -9.48 0.71 -35.17
CA PRO A 98 -9.56 -0.28 -34.10
C PRO A 98 -8.79 -1.55 -34.47
N GLN A 99 -7.74 -1.86 -33.70
CA GLN A 99 -6.82 -2.96 -34.02
C GLN A 99 -7.24 -4.31 -33.40
N PHE A 100 -8.01 -4.27 -32.32
CA PHE A 100 -8.29 -5.46 -31.51
C PHE A 100 -9.68 -6.02 -31.81
N ARG A 101 -9.72 -7.34 -32.09
CA ARG A 101 -10.97 -8.08 -32.33
C ARG A 101 -11.50 -8.83 -31.10
N SER A 102 -10.70 -8.89 -30.03
CA SER A 102 -11.06 -9.59 -28.80
C SER A 102 -12.15 -8.84 -28.04
N SER A 103 -13.08 -9.59 -27.43
CA SER A 103 -14.12 -9.03 -26.55
C SER A 103 -13.61 -8.50 -25.22
N SER A 104 -12.37 -8.82 -24.85
CA SER A 104 -11.69 -8.30 -23.66
C SER A 104 -10.18 -8.17 -23.89
N GLY A 105 -9.55 -7.23 -23.21
CA GLY A 105 -8.12 -7.05 -23.29
C GLY A 105 -7.56 -5.94 -22.39
N ILE A 106 -6.23 -5.87 -22.36
CA ILE A 106 -5.47 -4.80 -21.76
C ILE A 106 -4.22 -4.52 -22.61
N VAL A 107 -4.05 -3.26 -22.97
CA VAL A 107 -2.97 -2.80 -23.85
C VAL A 107 -2.26 -1.65 -23.17
N ARG A 108 -0.95 -1.79 -23.02
CA ARG A 108 -0.05 -0.75 -22.51
C ARG A 108 0.73 -0.15 -23.66
N LEU A 109 0.68 1.16 -23.83
CA LEU A 109 1.59 1.90 -24.73
C LEU A 109 2.63 2.61 -23.87
N GLN A 110 3.88 2.58 -24.30
CA GLN A 110 4.99 3.16 -23.54
C GLN A 110 5.97 3.94 -24.41
N VAL A 111 6.49 5.04 -23.88
CA VAL A 111 7.46 5.93 -24.52
C VAL A 111 8.61 6.19 -23.54
N SER A 112 9.84 5.87 -23.93
CA SER A 112 11.04 6.22 -23.14
C SER A 112 11.38 7.70 -23.27
N ILE A 113 11.86 8.29 -22.19
CA ILE A 113 12.30 9.69 -22.09
C ILE A 113 13.81 9.68 -21.82
N GLU A 114 14.59 10.32 -22.68
CA GLU A 114 16.06 10.19 -22.69
C GLU A 114 16.82 11.43 -22.22
N GLU A 115 16.30 12.64 -22.44
CA GLU A 115 17.03 13.89 -22.17
C GLU A 115 16.52 14.66 -20.94
N GLU A 116 15.34 14.31 -20.42
CA GLU A 116 14.71 14.98 -19.28
C GLU A 116 14.71 14.07 -18.04
N GLU A 117 15.50 14.44 -17.02
CA GLU A 117 15.49 13.77 -15.73
C GLU A 117 14.31 14.28 -14.88
N VAL A 118 13.33 13.41 -14.66
CA VAL A 118 12.13 13.69 -13.86
C VAL A 118 11.87 12.52 -12.92
N GLU A 119 11.77 12.83 -11.63
CA GLU A 119 11.36 11.86 -10.61
C GLU A 119 9.85 11.62 -10.69
N ALA A 120 9.40 10.39 -10.41
CA ALA A 120 7.97 10.08 -10.52
C ALA A 120 7.11 10.93 -9.55
N ILE A 121 7.68 11.34 -8.41
CA ILE A 121 6.99 12.20 -7.43
C ILE A 121 6.77 13.62 -7.96
N ASP A 122 7.73 14.18 -8.73
CA ASP A 122 7.61 15.50 -9.37
C ASP A 122 6.54 15.47 -10.45
N TRP A 123 6.53 14.41 -11.25
CA TRP A 123 5.48 14.20 -12.24
C TRP A 123 4.10 14.12 -11.58
N LEU A 124 3.96 13.36 -10.50
CA LEU A 124 2.67 13.19 -9.81
C LEU A 124 2.18 14.49 -9.16
N HIS A 125 3.10 15.26 -8.57
CA HIS A 125 2.82 16.58 -8.01
C HIS A 125 2.27 17.54 -9.07
N SER A 126 2.82 17.46 -10.29
CA SER A 126 2.38 18.25 -11.44
C SER A 126 0.95 17.91 -11.91
N GLN A 127 0.36 16.84 -11.37
CA GLN A 127 -1.02 16.40 -11.66
C GLN A 127 -2.02 16.75 -10.55
N ASN A 128 -1.64 17.59 -9.57
CA ASN A 128 -2.48 17.91 -8.40
C ASN A 128 -3.84 18.55 -8.73
N HIS A 129 -4.00 19.14 -9.92
CA HIS A 129 -5.28 19.68 -10.40
C HIS A 129 -6.27 18.59 -10.82
N LEU A 130 -5.83 17.34 -10.99
CA LEU A 130 -6.66 16.24 -11.44
C LEU A 130 -7.44 15.64 -10.27
N LEU A 131 -8.77 15.65 -10.37
CA LEU A 131 -9.67 14.89 -9.51
C LEU A 131 -9.77 13.44 -10.01
N LEU A 132 -8.62 12.77 -10.10
CA LEU A 132 -8.50 11.37 -10.52
C LEU A 132 -7.90 10.52 -9.39
N PRO A 133 -8.10 9.20 -9.40
CA PRO A 133 -7.31 8.31 -8.58
C PRO A 133 -5.82 8.56 -8.76
N ARG A 134 -5.05 8.48 -7.67
CA ARG A 134 -3.59 8.63 -7.69
C ARG A 134 -2.95 7.47 -6.95
N CYS A 135 -1.82 7.02 -7.47
CA CYS A 135 -0.94 6.11 -6.75
C CYS A 135 0.52 6.52 -6.90
N PHE A 136 1.30 6.23 -5.87
CA PHE A 136 2.75 6.29 -5.89
C PHE A 136 3.28 5.03 -5.23
N PHE A 137 4.36 4.47 -5.76
CA PHE A 137 5.07 3.37 -5.13
C PHE A 137 6.57 3.47 -5.38
N SER A 138 7.37 3.32 -4.33
CA SER A 138 8.83 3.17 -4.41
C SER A 138 9.27 2.01 -3.51
N GLY A 139 10.13 1.15 -4.05
CA GLY A 139 10.63 -0.05 -3.38
C GLY A 139 11.93 0.16 -2.61
N ARG A 140 12.29 -0.78 -1.73
CA ARG A 140 13.59 -0.80 -1.01
C ARG A 140 14.77 -1.20 -1.90
N GLU A 141 14.51 -2.01 -2.93
CA GLU A 141 15.49 -2.56 -3.85
C GLU A 141 14.91 -2.59 -5.27
N HIS A 142 15.79 -2.37 -6.25
CA HIS A 142 15.60 -2.37 -7.70
C HIS A 142 15.27 -3.77 -8.25
N ASN A 143 14.04 -4.25 -8.02
CA ASN A 143 13.65 -5.65 -8.31
C ASN A 143 12.79 -5.85 -9.56
N SER A 144 12.26 -4.78 -10.16
CA SER A 144 11.51 -4.81 -11.42
C SER A 144 12.34 -4.20 -12.54
N PHE A 145 12.24 -4.74 -13.76
CA PHE A 145 13.05 -4.29 -14.89
C PHE A 145 12.17 -3.98 -16.10
N ASP A 146 12.57 -3.01 -16.92
CA ASP A 146 11.97 -2.77 -18.23
C ASP A 146 12.48 -3.78 -19.28
N SER A 147 11.98 -3.66 -20.51
CA SER A 147 12.42 -4.51 -21.64
C SER A 147 13.91 -4.37 -21.97
N ASN A 148 14.54 -3.28 -21.53
CA ASN A 148 15.95 -2.97 -21.74
C ASN A 148 16.82 -3.35 -20.53
N GLY A 149 16.24 -3.98 -19.50
CA GLY A 149 16.94 -4.40 -18.29
C GLY A 149 17.26 -3.28 -17.31
N ARG A 150 16.69 -2.07 -17.47
CA ARG A 150 16.80 -0.99 -16.49
C ARG A 150 15.90 -1.26 -15.31
N SER A 151 16.41 -1.06 -14.10
CA SER A 151 15.59 -1.27 -12.93
C SER A 151 14.61 -0.13 -12.69
N LEU A 152 13.44 -0.47 -12.19
CA LEU A 152 12.45 0.49 -11.75
C LEU A 152 12.80 1.03 -10.37
N VAL A 153 12.86 2.35 -10.29
CA VAL A 153 13.11 3.11 -9.06
C VAL A 153 11.79 3.40 -8.36
N SER A 154 10.89 4.10 -9.05
CA SER A 154 9.60 4.49 -8.50
C SER A 154 8.54 4.61 -9.59
N VAL A 155 7.27 4.62 -9.17
CA VAL A 155 6.12 4.74 -10.06
C VAL A 155 5.16 5.76 -9.51
N ALA A 156 4.61 6.57 -10.42
CA ALA A 156 3.47 7.42 -10.16
C ALA A 156 2.38 7.15 -11.19
N GLY A 157 1.12 7.06 -10.76
CA GLY A 157 -0.01 6.81 -11.63
C GLY A 157 -1.17 7.76 -11.36
N VAL A 158 -1.86 8.18 -12.43
CA VAL A 158 -3.14 8.92 -12.36
C VAL A 158 -4.20 8.27 -13.22
N GLY A 159 -5.45 8.36 -12.77
CA GLY A 159 -6.57 7.69 -13.42
C GLY A 159 -6.47 6.17 -13.26
N SER A 160 -7.52 5.46 -13.67
CA SER A 160 -7.58 4.01 -13.54
C SER A 160 -8.07 3.41 -14.85
N ALA A 161 -7.32 2.48 -15.43
CA ALA A 161 -7.80 1.65 -16.53
C ALA A 161 -8.78 0.61 -15.99
N VAL A 162 -8.42 0.00 -14.85
CA VAL A 162 -9.25 -0.96 -14.12
C VAL A 162 -9.12 -0.69 -12.62
N PHE A 163 -10.25 -0.58 -11.92
CA PHE A 163 -10.26 -0.54 -10.45
C PHE A 163 -10.99 -1.75 -9.87
N PHE A 164 -10.62 -2.11 -8.65
CA PHE A 164 -11.18 -3.20 -7.88
C PHE A 164 -11.49 -2.69 -6.48
N CYS A 165 -12.77 -2.63 -6.11
CA CYS A 165 -13.20 -2.16 -4.80
C CYS A 165 -14.52 -2.83 -4.42
N GLN A 166 -14.54 -3.48 -3.27
CA GLN A 166 -15.75 -4.13 -2.73
C GLN A 166 -15.82 -3.96 -1.21
N PRO A 167 -17.03 -3.97 -0.61
CA PRO A 167 -17.20 -3.86 0.83
C PRO A 167 -16.95 -5.19 1.58
N HIS A 168 -16.96 -6.33 0.89
CA HIS A 168 -16.66 -7.63 1.51
C HIS A 168 -15.14 -7.87 1.64
N PRO A 169 -14.71 -8.74 2.57
CA PRO A 169 -13.31 -9.14 2.67
C PRO A 169 -12.73 -9.61 1.33
N PHE A 170 -11.46 -9.28 1.09
CA PHE A 170 -10.73 -9.69 -0.12
C PHE A 170 -10.68 -11.22 -0.20
N SER A 171 -11.14 -11.76 -1.31
CA SER A 171 -11.30 -13.19 -1.53
C SER A 171 -10.42 -13.68 -2.68
N TYR A 172 -10.32 -15.01 -2.80
CA TYR A 172 -9.64 -15.65 -3.92
C TYR A 172 -10.17 -15.17 -5.28
N TRP A 173 -11.49 -14.95 -5.38
CA TRP A 173 -12.11 -14.50 -6.62
C TRP A 173 -11.76 -13.05 -6.96
N ASP A 174 -11.55 -12.20 -5.97
CA ASP A 174 -11.08 -10.83 -6.20
C ASP A 174 -9.64 -10.83 -6.70
N TRP A 175 -8.79 -11.70 -6.14
CA TRP A 175 -7.42 -11.92 -6.63
C TRP A 175 -7.40 -12.45 -8.06
N VAL A 176 -8.22 -13.46 -8.39
CA VAL A 176 -8.38 -13.95 -9.77
C VAL A 176 -8.81 -12.81 -10.68
N SER A 177 -9.74 -11.96 -10.24
CA SER A 177 -10.25 -10.84 -11.04
C SER A 177 -9.15 -9.83 -11.38
N ILE A 178 -8.21 -9.59 -10.47
CA ILE A 178 -7.02 -8.78 -10.72
C ILE A 178 -6.05 -9.51 -11.66
N ARG A 179 -5.73 -10.78 -11.38
CA ARG A 179 -4.76 -11.59 -12.15
C ARG A 179 -5.11 -11.73 -13.62
N ARG A 180 -6.40 -11.69 -13.99
CA ARG A 180 -6.85 -11.73 -15.40
C ARG A 180 -6.21 -10.67 -16.30
N PHE A 181 -5.75 -9.56 -15.72
CA PHE A 181 -5.12 -8.44 -16.43
C PHE A 181 -3.59 -8.44 -16.37
N LEU A 182 -2.99 -9.37 -15.64
CA LEU A 182 -1.55 -9.40 -15.40
C LEU A 182 -0.93 -10.55 -16.18
N SER A 183 0.23 -10.31 -16.80
CA SER A 183 0.95 -11.32 -17.58
C SER A 183 2.45 -11.16 -17.44
N GLU A 184 3.17 -12.27 -17.46
CA GLU A 184 4.63 -12.30 -17.50
C GLU A 184 5.19 -11.78 -18.83
N SER A 185 4.42 -11.87 -19.91
CA SER A 185 4.76 -11.25 -21.20
C SER A 185 4.68 -9.72 -21.17
N CYS A 186 3.98 -9.14 -20.18
CA CYS A 186 3.79 -7.70 -20.01
C CYS A 186 4.07 -7.30 -18.55
N PRO A 187 5.30 -7.44 -18.05
CA PRO A 187 5.63 -7.40 -16.62
C PRO A 187 5.41 -6.04 -15.95
N LEU A 188 5.25 -4.97 -16.74
CA LEU A 188 5.00 -3.61 -16.25
C LEU A 188 3.52 -3.25 -16.16
N ILE A 189 2.60 -4.10 -16.65
CA ILE A 189 1.18 -3.97 -16.33
C ILE A 189 0.98 -4.46 -14.89
N ARG A 190 0.68 -3.54 -13.98
CA ARG A 190 0.66 -3.81 -12.53
C ARG A 190 -0.56 -3.20 -11.87
N ALA A 191 -1.04 -3.90 -10.85
CA ALA A 191 -2.09 -3.42 -9.96
C ALA A 191 -1.47 -2.91 -8.65
N TYR A 192 -1.80 -1.68 -8.28
CA TYR A 192 -1.39 -1.05 -7.02
C TYR A 192 -2.60 -0.93 -6.11
N GLY A 193 -2.44 -1.25 -4.83
CA GLY A 193 -3.58 -1.27 -3.94
C GLY A 193 -3.25 -1.61 -2.50
N ALA A 194 -4.30 -1.88 -1.74
CA ALA A 194 -4.25 -2.14 -0.32
C ALA A 194 -5.44 -3.01 0.11
N ILE A 195 -5.22 -3.89 1.09
CA ILE A 195 -6.27 -4.71 1.73
C ILE A 195 -6.35 -4.38 3.21
N ARG A 196 -7.53 -4.08 3.74
CA ARG A 196 -7.69 -3.72 5.17
C ARG A 196 -7.12 -4.78 6.12
N PHE A 197 -6.60 -4.32 7.25
CA PHE A 197 -6.18 -5.18 8.36
C PHE A 197 -7.32 -6.06 8.90
N ASP A 198 -8.50 -5.45 9.09
CA ASP A 198 -9.71 -6.14 9.53
C ASP A 198 -10.85 -5.73 8.61
N ALA A 199 -11.14 -6.59 7.63
CA ALA A 199 -12.23 -6.37 6.69
C ALA A 199 -13.63 -6.63 7.31
N LYS A 200 -13.71 -7.23 8.51
CA LYS A 200 -14.97 -7.46 9.22
C LYS A 200 -15.36 -6.27 10.10
N ALA A 201 -14.41 -5.41 10.44
CA ALA A 201 -14.66 -4.19 11.19
C ALA A 201 -15.49 -3.17 10.40
N LYS A 202 -16.38 -2.47 11.10
CA LYS A 202 -17.16 -1.35 10.57
C LYS A 202 -16.23 -0.28 9.99
N LEU A 203 -16.55 0.19 8.78
CA LEU A 203 -15.79 1.25 8.10
C LEU A 203 -16.06 2.59 8.79
N SER A 204 -14.98 3.31 9.13
CA SER A 204 -15.10 4.74 9.40
C SER A 204 -15.14 5.53 8.09
N VAL A 205 -15.66 6.75 8.15
CA VAL A 205 -16.06 7.55 6.98
C VAL A 205 -14.88 7.78 6.03
N GLU A 206 -13.69 8.01 6.58
CA GLU A 206 -12.45 8.20 5.81
C GLU A 206 -12.05 6.98 4.96
N TRP A 207 -12.52 5.78 5.29
CA TRP A 207 -12.18 4.53 4.59
C TRP A 207 -13.25 4.06 3.61
N LEU A 208 -14.44 4.68 3.61
CA LEU A 208 -15.52 4.27 2.71
C LEU A 208 -15.09 4.19 1.23
N PRO A 209 -14.31 5.14 0.68
CA PRO A 209 -13.87 5.06 -0.73
C PRO A 209 -12.93 3.88 -1.03
N PHE A 210 -12.25 3.35 -0.02
CA PHE A 210 -11.33 2.21 -0.16
C PHE A 210 -12.03 0.86 -0.07
N GLY A 211 -13.32 0.82 0.32
CA GLY A 211 -14.02 -0.45 0.60
C GLY A 211 -13.27 -1.30 1.62
N SER A 212 -13.34 -2.62 1.48
CA SER A 212 -12.54 -3.57 2.25
C SER A 212 -11.17 -3.84 1.63
N PHE A 213 -11.03 -3.54 0.34
CA PHE A 213 -9.79 -3.50 -0.41
C PHE A 213 -9.98 -2.55 -1.60
N TYR A 214 -8.88 -1.94 -2.04
CA TYR A 214 -8.84 -1.11 -3.24
C TYR A 214 -7.59 -1.44 -4.04
N PHE A 215 -7.75 -1.78 -5.31
CA PHE A 215 -6.65 -1.90 -6.27
C PHE A 215 -6.98 -1.11 -7.54
N MET A 216 -5.95 -0.64 -8.23
CA MET A 216 -6.07 0.01 -9.52
C MET A 216 -4.90 -0.36 -10.44
N ILE A 217 -5.18 -0.50 -11.73
CA ILE A 217 -4.17 -0.44 -12.79
C ILE A 217 -4.23 0.99 -13.36
N PRO A 218 -3.16 1.80 -13.27
CA PRO A 218 -3.22 3.21 -13.65
C PRO A 218 -3.52 3.40 -15.14
N GLN A 219 -4.29 4.44 -15.46
CA GLN A 219 -4.55 4.84 -16.84
C GLN A 219 -3.32 5.49 -17.47
N VAL A 220 -2.67 6.39 -16.74
CA VAL A 220 -1.41 7.02 -17.14
C VAL A 220 -0.41 6.81 -16.01
N GLU A 221 0.75 6.27 -16.35
CA GLU A 221 1.79 5.90 -15.38
C GLU A 221 3.14 6.43 -15.83
N PHE A 222 3.80 7.17 -14.94
CA PHE A 222 5.18 7.60 -15.06
C PHE A 222 6.07 6.64 -14.27
N ASN A 223 7.03 6.03 -14.96
CA ASN A 223 7.99 5.11 -14.40
C ASN A 223 9.35 5.79 -14.36
N GLU A 224 9.91 5.93 -13.16
CA GLU A 224 11.30 6.32 -12.96
C GLU A 224 12.15 5.06 -13.03
N LEU A 225 13.10 5.03 -13.95
CA LEU A 225 13.99 3.90 -14.22
C LEU A 225 15.44 4.29 -13.91
N GLU A 226 16.29 3.31 -13.69
CA GLU A 226 17.72 3.53 -13.56
C GLU A 226 18.28 4.08 -14.88
N GLY A 227 18.72 5.34 -14.88
CA GLY A 227 19.25 6.00 -16.07
C GLY A 227 18.20 6.49 -17.08
N GLY A 228 16.95 6.71 -16.65
CA GLY A 228 15.96 7.39 -17.49
C GLY A 228 14.53 7.29 -16.96
N SER A 229 13.56 7.74 -17.75
CA SER A 229 12.15 7.68 -17.37
C SER A 229 11.29 7.17 -18.51
N MET A 230 10.06 6.78 -18.20
CA MET A 230 9.12 6.27 -19.19
C MET A 230 7.70 6.70 -18.86
N LEU A 231 7.02 7.32 -19.83
CA LEU A 231 5.61 7.64 -19.73
C LEU A 231 4.79 6.58 -20.44
N THR A 232 3.73 6.12 -19.79
CA THR A 232 2.91 5.02 -20.29
C THR A 232 1.43 5.30 -20.12
N THR A 233 0.64 4.63 -20.95
CA THR A 233 -0.81 4.65 -20.87
C THR A 233 -1.38 3.25 -21.04
N THR A 234 -2.49 2.97 -20.35
CA THR A 234 -3.13 1.66 -20.33
C THR A 234 -4.60 1.77 -20.75
N ILE A 235 -4.99 0.94 -21.72
CA ILE A 235 -6.38 0.76 -22.14
C ILE A 235 -6.80 -0.63 -21.69
N ALA A 236 -7.94 -0.75 -21.00
CA ALA A 236 -8.48 -2.05 -20.59
C ALA A 236 -9.98 -2.12 -20.89
N TRP A 237 -10.42 -3.24 -21.45
CA TRP A 237 -11.82 -3.49 -21.81
C TRP A 237 -12.25 -4.92 -21.53
N ASP A 238 -13.55 -5.08 -21.27
CA ASP A 238 -14.20 -6.38 -21.15
C ASP A 238 -15.70 -6.19 -21.40
N ASN A 239 -16.13 -6.61 -22.60
CA ASN A 239 -17.52 -6.50 -23.03
C ASN A 239 -18.48 -7.27 -22.12
N THR A 240 -18.01 -8.30 -21.41
CA THR A 240 -18.84 -9.11 -20.51
C THR A 240 -19.28 -8.37 -19.25
N ILE A 241 -18.62 -7.27 -18.91
CA ILE A 241 -18.97 -6.39 -17.78
C ILE A 241 -19.45 -5.00 -18.22
N SER A 242 -19.86 -4.90 -19.49
CA SER A 242 -20.39 -3.68 -20.10
C SER A 242 -19.39 -2.52 -20.10
N TRP A 243 -18.12 -2.82 -20.42
CA TRP A 243 -17.07 -1.82 -20.63
C TRP A 243 -16.33 -2.14 -21.92
N SER A 244 -16.71 -1.45 -22.99
CA SER A 244 -16.22 -1.72 -24.34
C SER A 244 -14.86 -1.08 -24.61
N TRP A 245 -14.22 -1.48 -25.72
CA TRP A 245 -13.03 -0.78 -26.24
C TRP A 245 -13.29 0.72 -26.43
N GLU A 246 -14.46 1.08 -26.97
CA GLU A 246 -14.83 2.48 -27.22
C GLU A 246 -14.95 3.26 -25.91
N ASP A 247 -15.55 2.68 -24.87
CA ASP A 247 -15.60 3.29 -23.53
C ASP A 247 -14.19 3.50 -22.96
N ALA A 248 -13.34 2.47 -23.08
CA ALA A 248 -11.98 2.49 -22.58
C ALA A 248 -11.11 3.56 -23.25
N ILE A 249 -11.15 3.64 -24.59
CA ILE A 249 -10.33 4.59 -25.34
C ILE A 249 -10.83 6.03 -25.19
N ASN A 250 -12.16 6.25 -25.11
CA ASN A 250 -12.74 7.56 -24.83
C ASN A 250 -12.36 8.04 -23.43
N ALA A 251 -12.46 7.16 -22.43
CA ALA A 251 -12.06 7.48 -21.07
C ALA A 251 -10.57 7.85 -20.98
N LEU A 252 -9.72 7.13 -21.70
CA LEU A 252 -8.30 7.45 -21.73
C LEU A 252 -8.02 8.78 -22.45
N GLN A 253 -8.67 9.08 -23.57
CA GLN A 253 -8.53 10.36 -24.26
C GLN A 253 -8.89 11.54 -23.35
N ASP A 254 -9.99 11.41 -22.61
CA ASP A 254 -10.42 12.41 -21.62
C ASP A 254 -9.36 12.60 -20.53
N THR A 255 -8.76 11.52 -20.02
CA THR A 255 -7.66 11.59 -19.05
C THR A 255 -6.43 12.27 -19.63
N LEU A 256 -5.94 11.83 -20.81
CA LEU A 256 -4.76 12.41 -21.47
C LEU A 256 -4.93 13.89 -21.80
N SER A 257 -6.15 14.34 -22.10
CA SER A 257 -6.42 15.76 -22.35
C SER A 257 -6.17 16.66 -21.12
N LYS A 258 -6.25 16.08 -19.91
CA LYS A 258 -6.11 16.80 -18.64
C LYS A 258 -4.72 16.67 -18.01
N VAL A 259 -3.98 15.60 -18.32
CA VAL A 259 -2.60 15.39 -17.85
C VAL A 259 -1.72 16.55 -18.26
N SER A 260 -0.99 17.12 -17.30
CA SER A 260 -0.05 18.21 -17.53
C SER A 260 1.20 17.70 -18.24
N ALA A 261 1.60 18.40 -19.30
CA ALA A 261 2.87 18.20 -19.98
C ALA A 261 4.04 18.91 -19.24
N SER A 262 3.71 19.94 -18.46
CA SER A 262 4.69 20.76 -17.74
C SER A 262 5.00 20.15 -16.40
N ILE A 263 6.28 19.86 -16.17
CA ILE A 263 6.79 19.30 -14.92
C ILE A 263 7.20 20.43 -13.98
N VAL A 264 6.63 20.39 -12.78
CA VAL A 264 6.95 21.28 -11.68
C VAL A 264 7.77 20.50 -10.68
N ARG A 265 9.03 20.92 -10.49
CA ARG A 265 9.89 20.34 -9.44
C ARG A 265 9.24 20.56 -8.09
N PHE A 266 9.04 19.47 -7.37
CA PHE A 266 8.35 19.51 -6.11
C PHE A 266 9.30 19.97 -5.01
N PRO A 267 9.01 21.06 -4.27
CA PRO A 267 9.76 21.37 -3.07
C PRO A 267 9.46 20.26 -2.06
N LYS A 268 10.38 19.30 -1.91
CA LYS A 268 10.33 18.16 -0.97
C LYS A 268 10.43 18.60 0.49
N GLN A 269 9.72 19.66 0.85
CA GLN A 269 9.72 20.34 2.13
C GLN A 269 8.30 20.81 2.43
N ALA A 270 7.84 20.54 3.64
CA ALA A 270 6.56 21.06 4.10
C ALA A 270 6.67 22.55 4.41
N PRO A 271 5.67 23.38 4.03
CA PRO A 271 5.63 24.75 4.48
C PRO A 271 5.48 24.80 6.02
N PRO A 272 6.01 25.83 6.69
CA PRO A 272 5.78 26.04 8.12
C PRO A 272 4.27 26.03 8.41
N THR A 273 3.82 25.03 9.16
CA THR A 273 2.41 24.80 9.42
C THR A 273 2.17 24.71 10.92
N LEU A 274 1.21 25.49 11.42
CA LEU A 274 0.83 25.44 12.83
C LEU A 274 -0.17 24.30 13.05
N ILE A 275 -0.01 23.57 14.14
CA ILE A 275 -0.96 22.53 14.55
C ILE A 275 -2.03 23.19 15.42
N LEU A 276 -3.27 23.23 14.93
CA LEU A 276 -4.43 23.77 15.66
C LEU A 276 -4.86 22.83 16.79
N SER A 277 -4.85 21.53 16.53
CA SER A 277 -5.12 20.52 17.55
C SER A 277 -4.43 19.21 17.25
N SER A 278 -4.09 18.49 18.31
CA SER A 278 -3.57 17.12 18.24
C SER A 278 -4.18 16.32 19.39
N HIS A 279 -4.78 15.18 19.09
CA HIS A 279 -5.31 14.29 20.11
C HIS A 279 -5.07 12.83 19.76
N ASP A 280 -4.80 12.05 20.79
CA ASP A 280 -4.57 10.61 20.71
C ASP A 280 -5.87 9.84 20.89
N ILE A 281 -6.05 8.79 20.09
CA ILE A 281 -7.18 7.86 20.12
C ILE A 281 -6.63 6.43 20.11
N PRO A 282 -6.75 5.66 21.20
CA PRO A 282 -7.31 6.05 22.50
C PRO A 282 -6.44 7.11 23.23
N SER A 283 -7.04 7.78 24.22
CA SER A 283 -6.31 8.68 25.12
C SER A 283 -5.26 7.90 25.94
N LYS A 284 -4.35 8.59 26.64
CA LYS A 284 -3.37 7.90 27.51
C LYS A 284 -4.04 7.06 28.60
N ILE A 285 -5.10 7.55 29.21
CA ILE A 285 -5.82 6.83 30.28
C ILE A 285 -6.46 5.56 29.71
N ASP A 286 -7.17 5.69 28.59
CA ASP A 286 -7.81 4.57 27.92
C ASP A 286 -6.79 3.55 27.40
N TRP A 287 -5.64 4.03 26.94
CA TRP A 287 -4.50 3.20 26.54
C TRP A 287 -3.98 2.37 27.71
N ASP A 288 -3.75 2.97 28.87
CA ASP A 288 -3.26 2.26 30.06
C ASP A 288 -4.27 1.20 30.53
N ILE A 289 -5.57 1.51 30.48
CA ILE A 289 -6.65 0.55 30.75
C ILE A 289 -6.61 -0.62 29.76
N ALA A 290 -6.52 -0.34 28.46
CA ALA A 290 -6.47 -1.37 27.42
C ALA A 290 -5.23 -2.28 27.56
N VAL A 291 -4.07 -1.69 27.87
CA VAL A 291 -2.81 -2.42 28.11
C VAL A 291 -2.93 -3.33 29.34
N ASN A 292 -3.44 -2.82 30.46
CA ASN A 292 -3.61 -3.61 31.68
C ASN A 292 -4.59 -4.77 31.47
N ARG A 293 -5.71 -4.52 30.78
CA ARG A 293 -6.67 -5.57 30.41
C ARG A 293 -6.03 -6.65 29.54
N ALA A 294 -5.22 -6.26 28.55
CA ALA A 294 -4.48 -7.21 27.71
C ALA A 294 -3.49 -8.05 28.53
N LEU A 295 -2.74 -7.42 29.44
CA LEU A 295 -1.81 -8.10 30.35
C LEU A 295 -2.52 -9.10 31.26
N GLU A 296 -3.66 -8.73 31.83
CA GLU A 296 -4.48 -9.64 32.65
C GLU A 296 -4.96 -10.84 31.84
N MET A 297 -5.44 -10.63 30.61
CA MET A 297 -5.88 -11.71 29.74
C MET A 297 -4.74 -12.66 29.37
N ILE A 298 -3.55 -12.15 29.06
CA ILE A 298 -2.37 -12.98 28.77
C ILE A 298 -1.93 -13.80 30.00
N LYS A 299 -2.07 -13.26 31.22
CA LYS A 299 -1.68 -13.94 32.46
C LYS A 299 -2.64 -15.04 32.91
N LYS A 300 -3.89 -15.08 32.43
CA LYS A 300 -4.86 -16.09 32.87
C LYS A 300 -4.37 -17.49 32.45
N ASN A 301 -4.35 -18.43 33.39
CA ASN A 301 -3.83 -19.79 33.18
C ASN A 301 -4.47 -20.56 32.00
N ASN A 302 -5.71 -20.22 31.61
CA ASN A 302 -6.44 -20.84 30.50
C ASN A 302 -6.49 -19.95 29.23
N SER A 303 -5.69 -18.90 29.16
CA SER A 303 -5.68 -18.02 28.01
C SER A 303 -4.87 -18.61 26.87
N LEU A 304 -5.48 -18.73 25.69
CA LEU A 304 -4.76 -19.03 24.46
C LEU A 304 -3.94 -17.82 23.98
N LEU A 305 -4.31 -16.59 24.39
CA LEU A 305 -3.68 -15.35 23.95
C LEU A 305 -2.29 -15.20 24.59
N THR A 306 -1.26 -15.21 23.74
CA THR A 306 0.15 -15.02 24.15
C THR A 306 0.64 -13.60 23.88
N LYS A 307 0.15 -12.98 22.80
CA LYS A 307 0.59 -11.68 22.31
C LYS A 307 -0.59 -10.92 21.71
N VAL A 308 -0.69 -9.62 21.97
CA VAL A 308 -1.60 -8.73 21.25
C VAL A 308 -0.89 -7.42 20.93
N VAL A 309 -1.23 -6.82 19.79
CA VAL A 309 -0.71 -5.54 19.33
C VAL A 309 -1.81 -4.50 19.38
N LEU A 310 -1.70 -3.61 20.37
CA LEU A 310 -2.56 -2.44 20.49
C LEU A 310 -1.95 -1.31 19.66
N ALA A 311 -2.79 -0.48 19.05
CA ALA A 311 -2.34 0.67 18.28
C ALA A 311 -3.12 1.91 18.69
N ARG A 312 -2.50 3.07 18.46
CA ARG A 312 -3.02 4.38 18.77
C ARG A 312 -2.92 5.27 17.55
N SER A 313 -4.02 5.92 17.20
CA SER A 313 -4.09 6.95 16.18
C SER A 313 -3.86 8.32 16.82
N THR A 314 -3.12 9.20 16.16
CA THR A 314 -3.00 10.61 16.56
C THR A 314 -3.62 11.44 15.45
N ARG A 315 -4.71 12.14 15.76
CA ARG A 315 -5.39 13.04 14.82
C ARG A 315 -4.80 14.43 14.97
N VAL A 316 -4.25 14.95 13.88
CA VAL A 316 -3.60 16.27 13.81
C VAL A 316 -4.40 17.14 12.86
N VAL A 317 -4.79 18.32 13.33
CA VAL A 317 -5.47 19.34 12.50
C VAL A 317 -4.48 20.49 12.27
N PRO A 318 -3.91 20.62 11.07
CA PRO A 318 -3.06 21.75 10.72
C PRO A 318 -3.89 23.01 10.40
N THR A 319 -3.24 24.18 10.40
CA THR A 319 -3.85 25.45 9.94
C THR A 319 -4.16 25.46 8.45
N THR A 320 -3.41 24.71 7.67
CA THR A 320 -3.52 24.62 6.21
C THR A 320 -3.56 23.15 5.81
N ASN A 321 -4.31 22.85 4.76
CA ASN A 321 -4.25 21.51 4.17
C ASN A 321 -2.85 21.30 3.59
N ILE A 322 -2.24 20.18 3.96
CA ILE A 322 -0.94 19.77 3.42
C ILE A 322 -1.22 18.69 2.38
N ASP A 323 -0.63 18.85 1.19
CA ASP A 323 -0.71 17.85 0.14
C ASP A 323 -0.13 16.51 0.66
N PRO A 324 -0.85 15.38 0.54
CA PRO A 324 -0.32 14.06 0.89
C PRO A 324 1.04 13.73 0.27
N LEU A 325 1.35 14.24 -0.93
CA LEU A 325 2.68 14.07 -1.54
C LEU A 325 3.77 14.81 -0.74
N THR A 326 3.45 15.97 -0.16
CA THR A 326 4.39 16.74 0.68
C THR A 326 4.74 15.95 1.92
N TRP A 327 3.73 15.32 2.54
CA TRP A 327 3.97 14.41 3.66
C TRP A 327 4.84 13.24 3.27
N LEU A 328 4.56 12.59 2.13
CA LEU A 328 5.33 11.44 1.67
C LEU A 328 6.79 11.80 1.39
N ALA A 329 7.05 12.91 0.69
CA ALA A 329 8.41 13.38 0.37
C ALA A 329 9.22 13.70 1.64
N CYS A 330 8.58 14.28 2.66
CA CYS A 330 9.23 14.54 3.95
C CYS A 330 9.56 13.25 4.72
N LEU A 331 8.89 12.13 4.44
CA LEU A 331 9.23 10.83 5.03
C LEU A 331 10.47 10.20 4.38
N THR A 332 10.73 10.48 3.10
CA THR A 332 11.87 9.92 2.33
C THR A 332 13.21 10.33 2.90
N VAL A 333 13.32 11.58 3.34
CA VAL A 333 14.55 12.15 3.94
C VAL A 333 14.99 11.34 5.17
N GLU A 334 14.08 10.60 5.80
CA GLU A 334 14.42 9.81 6.97
C GLU A 334 14.93 8.40 6.64
N SER A 335 14.69 7.76 5.48
CA SER A 335 15.12 6.36 5.28
C SER A 335 15.30 5.90 3.82
N GLU A 336 16.52 5.49 3.45
CA GLU A 336 16.85 4.88 2.14
C GLU A 336 16.35 3.43 1.98
N ASN A 337 15.90 2.77 3.05
CA ASN A 337 15.55 1.35 3.07
C ASN A 337 14.09 1.09 3.50
N ALA A 338 13.15 1.82 2.90
CA ALA A 338 11.71 1.66 3.17
C ALA A 338 10.87 1.68 1.88
N TYR A 339 9.73 0.99 1.90
CA TYR A 339 8.69 1.11 0.87
C TYR A 339 7.92 2.40 1.09
N GLN A 340 7.82 3.20 0.05
CA GLN A 340 6.97 4.38 0.03
C GLN A 340 5.74 4.10 -0.80
N PHE A 341 4.58 4.49 -0.29
CA PHE A 341 3.35 4.39 -1.07
C PHE A 341 2.43 5.58 -0.82
N LEU A 342 1.68 5.92 -1.86
CA LEU A 342 0.46 6.73 -1.80
C LEU A 342 -0.62 5.98 -2.56
N LEU A 343 -1.81 5.94 -1.98
CA LEU A 343 -3.00 5.43 -2.64
C LEU A 343 -4.15 6.39 -2.35
N GLN A 344 -4.76 6.92 -3.39
CA GLN A 344 -5.86 7.87 -3.27
C GLN A 344 -6.94 7.53 -4.30
N PRO A 345 -8.05 6.90 -3.88
CA PRO A 345 -9.24 6.74 -4.72
C PRO A 345 -9.81 8.10 -5.16
N PRO A 346 -10.69 8.15 -6.17
CA PRO A 346 -11.31 9.40 -6.60
C PRO A 346 -12.06 10.05 -5.45
N ASP A 347 -11.89 11.37 -5.31
CA ASP A 347 -12.55 12.19 -4.28
C ASP A 347 -12.36 11.69 -2.83
N ALA A 348 -11.26 10.97 -2.57
CA ALA A 348 -10.99 10.33 -1.28
C ALA A 348 -9.78 10.96 -0.56
N PRO A 349 -9.70 10.77 0.78
CA PRO A 349 -8.44 10.86 1.51
C PRO A 349 -7.33 10.02 0.87
N ALA A 350 -6.09 10.50 0.93
CA ALA A 350 -4.94 9.69 0.58
C ALA A 350 -4.51 8.82 1.77
N PHE A 351 -4.11 7.59 1.46
CA PHE A 351 -3.41 6.68 2.36
C PHE A 351 -1.95 6.63 1.96
N ILE A 352 -1.06 7.06 2.87
CA ILE A 352 0.38 7.12 2.62
C ILE A 352 1.16 6.35 3.68
N GLY A 353 2.33 5.85 3.32
CA GLY A 353 3.24 5.20 4.26
C GLY A 353 4.68 5.15 3.79
N ASN A 354 5.57 5.01 4.78
CA ASN A 354 7.00 4.78 4.61
C ASN A 354 7.40 3.62 5.53
N THR A 355 7.30 2.38 5.03
CA THR A 355 7.42 1.17 5.85
C THR A 355 8.72 0.40 5.55
N PRO A 356 9.53 0.05 6.57
CA PRO A 356 10.70 -0.79 6.39
C PRO A 356 10.34 -2.29 6.28
N GLU A 357 9.08 -2.67 6.48
CA GLU A 357 8.64 -4.07 6.59
C GLU A 357 8.09 -4.58 5.25
N GLN A 358 8.50 -5.78 4.86
CA GLN A 358 7.98 -6.50 3.69
C GLN A 358 7.10 -7.65 4.15
N LEU A 359 5.84 -7.67 3.72
CA LEU A 359 4.96 -8.82 3.95
C LEU A 359 5.52 -10.04 3.22
N PHE A 360 5.64 -9.96 1.90
CA PHE A 360 6.41 -10.87 1.07
C PHE A 360 6.81 -10.19 -0.25
N HIS A 361 7.78 -10.76 -0.94
CA HIS A 361 8.14 -10.46 -2.32
C HIS A 361 8.21 -11.78 -3.08
N ARG A 362 7.64 -11.82 -4.27
CA ARG A 362 7.63 -13.02 -5.11
C ARG A 362 8.17 -12.67 -6.50
N LYS A 363 9.08 -13.50 -6.99
CA LYS A 363 9.53 -13.50 -8.38
C LYS A 363 9.47 -14.94 -8.89
N TRP A 364 8.57 -15.20 -9.84
CA TRP A 364 8.23 -16.57 -10.26
C TRP A 364 7.78 -17.40 -9.05
N LEU A 365 8.37 -18.57 -8.85
CA LEU A 365 8.15 -19.41 -7.67
C LEU A 365 9.04 -19.03 -6.48
N HIS A 366 10.00 -18.11 -6.62
CA HIS A 366 10.83 -17.70 -5.50
C HIS A 366 10.10 -16.67 -4.65
N ILE A 367 9.97 -16.93 -3.36
CA ILE A 367 9.31 -16.04 -2.40
C ILE A 367 10.26 -15.69 -1.25
N THR A 368 10.24 -14.43 -0.83
CA THR A 368 10.92 -13.95 0.38
C THR A 368 9.96 -13.21 1.29
N SER A 369 10.16 -13.34 2.60
CA SER A 369 9.42 -12.63 3.65
C SER A 369 10.38 -12.29 4.79
N GLU A 370 9.98 -11.37 5.65
CA GLU A 370 10.83 -10.86 6.72
C GLU A 370 10.10 -10.93 8.06
N ALA A 371 10.79 -11.45 9.07
CA ALA A 371 10.36 -11.33 10.46
C ALA A 371 11.04 -10.09 11.06
N LEU A 372 10.26 -9.08 11.42
CA LEU A 372 10.74 -7.86 12.06
C LEU A 372 9.98 -7.64 13.38
N ALA A 373 10.64 -7.82 14.52
CA ALA A 373 10.02 -7.71 15.85
C ALA A 373 11.07 -7.48 16.93
N GLY A 374 10.65 -7.14 18.16
CA GLY A 374 11.58 -6.76 19.23
C GLY A 374 12.28 -5.44 18.91
N THR A 375 11.87 -4.35 19.53
CA THR A 375 12.28 -2.99 19.12
C THR A 375 12.96 -2.25 20.26
N ARG A 376 14.02 -1.52 19.93
CA ARG A 376 14.62 -0.49 20.79
C ARG A 376 14.91 0.78 20.01
N ALA A 377 14.98 1.90 20.72
CA ALA A 377 15.46 3.16 20.14
C ALA A 377 16.93 3.06 19.73
N ARG A 378 17.37 3.90 18.80
CA ARG A 378 18.80 4.10 18.53
C ARG A 378 19.45 4.88 19.67
N GLY A 379 20.72 4.59 19.95
CA GLY A 379 21.49 5.32 20.94
C GLY A 379 21.92 6.70 20.41
N VAL A 380 22.00 7.69 21.30
CA VAL A 380 22.49 9.03 20.95
C VAL A 380 24.00 9.08 20.67
N SER A 381 24.74 8.03 21.05
CA SER A 381 26.15 7.83 20.74
C SER A 381 26.38 6.41 20.22
N MET A 382 27.46 6.19 19.48
CA MET A 382 27.81 4.85 18.97
C MET A 382 27.96 3.81 20.08
N ALA A 383 28.55 4.19 21.22
CA ALA A 383 28.73 3.29 22.35
C ALA A 383 27.38 2.87 22.96
N LEU A 384 26.48 3.85 23.18
CA LEU A 384 25.14 3.57 23.70
C LEU A 384 24.32 2.76 22.68
N ASP A 385 24.43 3.07 21.38
CA ASP A 385 23.71 2.36 20.33
C ASP A 385 24.10 0.88 20.29
N ARG A 386 25.40 0.58 20.45
CA ARG A 386 25.92 -0.78 20.55
C ARG A 386 25.50 -1.49 21.84
N GLN A 387 25.44 -0.77 22.97
CA GLN A 387 24.93 -1.36 24.20
C GLN A 387 23.45 -1.75 24.05
N ILE A 388 22.62 -0.85 23.51
CA ILE A 388 21.20 -1.11 23.27
C ILE A 388 21.01 -2.28 22.28
N GLU A 389 21.86 -2.36 21.26
CA GLU A 389 21.90 -3.46 20.30
C GLU A 389 22.16 -4.81 20.99
N LEU A 390 23.20 -4.88 21.85
CA LEU A 390 23.53 -6.08 22.62
C LEU A 390 22.39 -6.45 23.58
N ASP A 391 21.85 -5.47 24.30
CA ASP A 391 20.71 -5.66 25.20
C ASP A 391 19.49 -6.23 24.44
N LEU A 392 19.21 -5.74 23.23
CA LEU A 392 18.13 -6.25 22.39
C LEU A 392 18.40 -7.68 21.91
N LEU A 393 19.63 -7.99 21.49
CA LEU A 393 20.03 -9.33 21.04
C LEU A 393 19.92 -10.40 22.15
N THR A 394 20.21 -10.02 23.39
CA THR A 394 20.22 -10.92 24.55
C THR A 394 18.94 -10.88 25.38
N SER A 395 18.01 -9.97 25.11
CA SER A 395 16.77 -9.83 25.87
C SER A 395 15.85 -11.04 25.68
N PRO A 396 15.54 -11.81 26.74
CA PRO A 396 14.64 -12.96 26.63
C PRO A 396 13.22 -12.56 26.21
N LYS A 397 12.76 -11.38 26.63
CA LYS A 397 11.44 -10.85 26.27
C LYS A 397 11.34 -10.59 24.77
N ASP A 398 12.33 -9.89 24.20
CA ASP A 398 12.31 -9.52 22.79
C ASP A 398 12.57 -10.75 21.91
N ASP A 399 13.36 -11.73 22.38
CA ASP A 399 13.56 -13.01 21.69
C ASP A 399 12.29 -13.85 21.59
N ILE A 400 11.45 -13.88 22.63
CA ILE A 400 10.13 -14.52 22.58
C ILE A 400 9.22 -13.82 21.55
N GLU A 401 9.19 -12.48 21.57
CA GLU A 401 8.39 -11.69 20.60
C GLU A 401 8.78 -12.02 19.17
N PHE A 402 10.09 -12.01 18.93
CA PHE A 402 10.68 -12.26 17.63
C PHE A 402 10.46 -13.69 17.17
N THR A 403 10.64 -14.67 18.05
CA THR A 403 10.43 -16.09 17.75
C THR A 403 8.98 -16.36 17.37
N ILE A 404 7.99 -15.78 18.06
CA ILE A 404 6.57 -15.91 17.69
C ILE A 404 6.33 -15.44 16.25
N VAL A 405 6.87 -14.28 15.87
CA VAL A 405 6.70 -13.72 14.52
C VAL A 405 7.41 -14.61 13.49
N ARG A 406 8.71 -14.87 13.68
CA ARG A 406 9.53 -15.68 12.77
C ARG A 406 8.93 -17.05 12.53
N ASP A 407 8.56 -17.76 13.59
CA ASP A 407 8.08 -19.13 13.49
C ASP A 407 6.65 -19.22 12.97
N THR A 408 5.85 -18.16 13.12
CA THR A 408 4.54 -18.09 12.46
C THR A 408 4.71 -17.90 10.96
N ILE A 409 5.51 -16.92 10.52
CA ILE A 409 5.79 -16.70 9.09
C ILE A 409 6.39 -17.98 8.48
N ARG A 410 7.35 -18.63 9.15
CA ARG A 410 7.93 -19.91 8.72
C ARG A 410 6.85 -20.97 8.48
N ARG A 411 5.99 -21.23 9.47
CA ARG A 411 4.93 -22.25 9.36
C ARG A 411 3.93 -21.93 8.24
N LYS A 412 3.59 -20.66 8.04
CA LYS A 412 2.71 -20.23 6.93
C LYS A 412 3.37 -20.49 5.58
N LEU A 413 4.65 -20.14 5.42
CA LEU A 413 5.41 -20.41 4.20
C LEU A 413 5.64 -21.91 3.96
N GLU A 414 5.94 -22.71 4.99
CA GLU A 414 6.05 -24.19 4.90
C GLU A 414 4.73 -24.81 4.40
N GLY A 415 3.60 -24.15 4.68
CA GLY A 415 2.28 -24.53 4.19
C GLY A 415 2.15 -24.47 2.67
N VAL A 416 2.92 -23.63 1.96
CA VAL A 416 2.80 -23.36 0.50
C VAL A 416 4.10 -23.58 -0.29
N CYS A 417 5.24 -23.67 0.39
CA CYS A 417 6.55 -23.87 -0.23
C CYS A 417 6.97 -25.35 -0.22
N GLU A 418 7.86 -25.73 -1.13
CA GLU A 418 8.59 -27.00 -1.08
C GLU A 418 9.57 -27.03 0.09
N LYS A 419 10.26 -25.91 0.32
CA LYS A 419 11.26 -25.73 1.39
C LYS A 419 11.32 -24.26 1.78
N VAL A 420 11.51 -24.01 3.08
CA VAL A 420 11.76 -22.68 3.62
C VAL A 420 13.13 -22.65 4.28
N VAL A 421 13.92 -21.63 3.93
CA VAL A 421 15.24 -21.35 4.50
C VAL A 421 15.16 -20.05 5.28
N ILE A 422 15.74 -20.02 6.47
CA ILE A 422 15.87 -18.81 7.27
C ILE A 422 17.35 -18.43 7.36
N LYS A 423 17.74 -17.34 6.71
CA LYS A 423 19.11 -16.85 6.71
C LYS A 423 19.13 -15.33 6.48
N PRO A 424 19.64 -14.52 7.43
CA PRO A 424 20.07 -14.91 8.78
C PRO A 424 18.89 -15.33 9.67
N LYS A 425 19.15 -16.18 10.69
CA LYS A 425 18.14 -16.66 11.64
C LYS A 425 17.70 -15.64 12.69
N LYS A 426 18.61 -14.72 13.04
CA LYS A 426 18.42 -13.59 13.94
C LYS A 426 19.61 -12.64 13.75
N MET A 427 19.34 -11.37 13.49
CA MET A 427 20.31 -10.28 13.51
C MET A 427 19.62 -8.95 13.87
N ILE A 428 20.39 -7.86 13.93
CA ILE A 428 19.85 -6.53 14.16
C ILE A 428 19.68 -5.81 12.83
N ARG A 429 18.50 -5.25 12.59
CA ARG A 429 18.24 -4.29 11.53
C ARG A 429 18.13 -2.90 12.14
N LYS A 430 19.11 -2.04 11.84
CA LYS A 430 19.11 -0.63 12.30
C LYS A 430 18.34 0.23 11.31
N LEU A 431 17.41 1.01 11.86
CA LEU A 431 16.69 2.07 11.19
C LEU A 431 17.16 3.42 11.81
N PRO A 432 16.82 4.56 11.20
CA PRO A 432 17.27 5.87 11.66
C PRO A 432 16.92 6.16 13.13
N ARG A 433 15.71 5.82 13.56
CA ARG A 433 15.21 6.09 14.92
C ARG A 433 15.16 4.88 15.84
N ILE A 434 15.03 3.68 15.27
CA ILE A 434 14.82 2.43 16.01
C ILE A 434 15.70 1.31 15.44
N GLN A 435 15.79 0.19 16.15
CA GLN A 435 16.43 -1.04 15.69
C GLN A 435 15.59 -2.25 16.09
N HIS A 436 15.62 -3.29 15.26
CA HIS A 436 14.77 -4.47 15.39
C HIS A 436 15.57 -5.77 15.37
N LEU A 437 15.06 -6.82 16.01
CA LEU A 437 15.45 -8.18 15.64
C LEU A 437 14.86 -8.52 14.27
N PHE A 438 15.69 -9.12 13.44
CA PHE A 438 15.41 -9.40 12.03
C PHE A 438 15.78 -10.84 11.66
N ALA A 439 14.93 -11.48 10.86
CA ALA A 439 15.27 -12.67 10.09
C ALA A 439 14.67 -12.58 8.69
N GLN A 440 15.40 -13.11 7.71
CA GLN A 440 14.91 -13.26 6.35
C GLN A 440 14.51 -14.72 6.12
N LEU A 441 13.32 -14.92 5.59
CA LEU A 441 12.77 -16.21 5.19
C LEU A 441 12.67 -16.24 3.68
N ALA A 442 13.15 -17.32 3.06
CA ALA A 442 13.09 -17.53 1.62
C ALA A 442 12.59 -18.93 1.32
N GLY A 443 11.83 -19.09 0.25
CA GLY A 443 11.29 -20.38 -0.16
C GLY A 443 11.04 -20.47 -1.66
N ARG A 444 10.60 -21.65 -2.08
CA ARG A 444 10.09 -21.92 -3.43
C ARG A 444 8.65 -22.40 -3.31
N LEU A 445 7.70 -21.65 -3.87
CA LEU A 445 6.29 -22.04 -3.93
C LEU A 445 6.11 -23.30 -4.76
N ARG A 446 5.10 -24.11 -4.41
CA ARG A 446 4.76 -25.34 -5.16
C ARG A 446 4.02 -25.02 -6.45
N SER A 447 3.20 -23.98 -6.44
CA SER A 447 2.45 -23.48 -7.59
C SER A 447 2.39 -21.96 -7.60
N GLU A 448 2.13 -21.36 -8.77
CA GLU A 448 1.84 -19.93 -8.87
C GLU A 448 0.48 -19.54 -8.30
N GLU A 449 -0.47 -20.48 -8.30
CA GLU A 449 -1.81 -20.30 -7.72
C GLU A 449 -1.77 -20.11 -6.19
N ASP A 450 -0.65 -20.50 -5.55
CA ASP A 450 -0.47 -20.39 -4.10
C ASP A 450 -0.26 -18.92 -3.64
N GLU A 451 -0.16 -17.95 -4.54
CA GLU A 451 0.05 -16.53 -4.19
C GLU A 451 -1.08 -15.95 -3.32
N PHE A 452 -2.34 -16.29 -3.61
CA PHE A 452 -3.45 -15.87 -2.75
C PHE A 452 -3.37 -16.53 -1.36
N GLU A 453 -2.94 -17.80 -1.30
CA GLU A 453 -2.74 -18.50 -0.03
C GLU A 453 -1.61 -17.84 0.79
N VAL A 454 -0.52 -17.40 0.16
CA VAL A 454 0.52 -16.61 0.82
C VAL A 454 -0.06 -15.34 1.43
N LEU A 455 -0.75 -14.53 0.63
CA LEU A 455 -1.30 -13.25 1.08
C LEU A 455 -2.31 -13.43 2.22
N SER A 456 -3.27 -14.34 2.06
CA SER A 456 -4.31 -14.62 3.06
C SER A 456 -3.76 -15.31 4.32
N SER A 457 -2.63 -16.00 4.23
CA SER A 457 -2.02 -16.68 5.38
C SER A 457 -1.07 -15.80 6.18
N LEU A 458 -0.40 -14.83 5.53
CA LEU A 458 0.53 -13.91 6.18
C LEU A 458 -0.15 -12.64 6.73
N HIS A 459 -1.30 -12.24 6.19
CA HIS A 459 -2.04 -11.06 6.63
C HIS A 459 -3.27 -11.40 7.51
N PRO A 460 -3.42 -10.80 8.70
CA PRO A 460 -2.46 -9.93 9.38
C PRO A 460 -1.36 -10.73 10.09
N SER A 461 -0.14 -10.22 10.05
CA SER A 461 0.99 -10.88 10.69
C SER A 461 0.92 -10.77 12.22
N PRO A 462 1.54 -11.69 12.98
CA PRO A 462 1.66 -11.54 14.43
C PRO A 462 2.45 -10.31 14.88
N ALA A 463 3.20 -9.67 13.98
CA ALA A 463 3.92 -8.42 14.27
C ALA A 463 2.96 -7.22 14.39
N VAL A 464 1.84 -7.25 13.65
CA VAL A 464 0.82 -6.18 13.61
C VAL A 464 -0.48 -6.52 14.35
N CYS A 465 -0.80 -7.81 14.53
CA CYS A 465 -2.02 -8.27 15.19
C CYS A 465 -1.75 -8.86 16.58
N GLY A 466 -1.01 -9.96 16.65
CA GLY A 466 -0.80 -10.72 17.88
C GLY A 466 -0.74 -12.22 17.62
N PHE A 467 -0.74 -13.01 18.68
CA PHE A 467 -0.68 -14.47 18.61
C PHE A 467 -1.42 -15.15 19.76
N PRO A 468 -2.25 -16.17 19.49
CA PRO A 468 -2.75 -16.55 18.16
C PRO A 468 -3.61 -15.43 17.55
N THR A 469 -3.73 -15.43 16.22
CA THR A 469 -4.25 -14.28 15.46
C THR A 469 -5.73 -13.99 15.77
N GLU A 470 -6.56 -15.03 15.89
CA GLU A 470 -8.00 -14.88 16.10
C GLU A 470 -8.32 -14.25 17.46
N GLU A 471 -7.69 -14.73 18.54
CA GLU A 471 -7.86 -14.19 19.88
C GLU A 471 -7.35 -12.75 19.97
N ALA A 472 -6.24 -12.45 19.28
CA ALA A 472 -5.71 -11.10 19.20
C ALA A 472 -6.66 -10.15 18.46
N GLN A 473 -7.23 -10.57 17.33
CA GLN A 473 -8.24 -9.80 16.60
C GLN A 473 -9.50 -9.55 17.45
N LEU A 474 -10.02 -10.59 18.13
CA LEU A 474 -11.17 -10.45 19.02
C LEU A 474 -10.90 -9.44 20.15
N LEU A 475 -9.69 -9.43 20.71
CA LEU A 475 -9.33 -8.45 21.72
C LEU A 475 -9.20 -7.04 21.14
N ILE A 476 -8.55 -6.89 19.98
CA ILE A 476 -8.41 -5.60 19.28
C ILE A 476 -9.79 -5.01 18.98
N ALA A 477 -10.74 -5.82 18.48
CA ALA A 477 -12.10 -5.39 18.18
C ALA A 477 -12.86 -4.94 19.44
N LYS A 478 -12.58 -5.54 20.61
CA LYS A 478 -13.22 -5.20 21.91
C LYS A 478 -12.58 -4.04 22.66
N THR A 479 -11.30 -3.73 22.39
CA THR A 479 -10.51 -2.72 23.12
C THR A 479 -10.24 -1.46 22.31
N GLY A 480 -10.48 -1.49 21.00
CA GLY A 480 -10.43 -0.28 20.19
C GLY A 480 -11.62 0.65 20.49
N PRO A 481 -11.44 1.98 20.42
CA PRO A 481 -12.56 2.87 20.13
C PRO A 481 -13.22 2.47 18.79
N GLU A 482 -14.38 3.04 18.43
CA GLU A 482 -15.12 2.78 17.17
C GLU A 482 -14.33 3.04 15.85
N ASN A 483 -13.00 3.07 15.89
CA ASN A 483 -12.08 3.28 14.78
C ASN A 483 -11.01 2.17 14.66
N PRO A 484 -11.34 0.93 14.27
CA PRO A 484 -10.34 -0.04 13.85
C PRO A 484 -10.17 0.06 12.33
N CYS A 485 -9.45 1.09 11.88
CA CYS A 485 -8.72 1.01 10.63
C CYS A 485 -7.23 1.18 10.95
N LYS A 486 -6.70 0.16 11.64
CA LYS A 486 -5.27 -0.14 11.56
C LYS A 486 -5.04 -0.61 10.12
N LEU A 487 -4.06 -0.06 9.44
CA LEU A 487 -4.05 -0.10 7.99
C LEU A 487 -3.34 -1.31 7.40
N ALA A 488 -3.65 -1.43 6.11
CA ALA A 488 -3.42 -2.51 5.16
C ALA A 488 -1.97 -2.98 5.00
N CYS A 489 -1.85 -4.18 4.44
CA CYS A 489 -0.64 -4.64 3.77
C CYS A 489 -0.56 -4.11 2.34
#